data_AF-A0ABD1R6C8-F1
#
_entry.id   AF-A0ABD1R6C8-F1
#
_cell.length_a   1.000
_cell.length_b   1.000
_cell.length_c   1.000
_cell.angle_alpha   90.00
_cell.angle_beta   90.00
_cell.angle_gamma   90.00
#
_symmetry.space_group_name_H-M   'P 1'
#
loop_
_entity.id
_entity.type
_entity.pdbx_description
1 polymer ?
#
loop_
_entity_poly.entity_id
_entity_poly.type
_entity_poly.pdbx_seq_one_letter_code
_entity_poly.pdbx_strand_id
1 'polypeptide(L)'
;MSHTFRLEYPGVSPELSFLKDIGRAKFYTITDEEALQAYTRVCRPEGIFPALEAAHALAYLEKLCLTLANGTKVVVNCIGRGDKDAATVFKYQQDKMERGHKQS
;
A
#
# COMPACT_ATOMS: atom_id res chain seq x y z
N MET A 1 5.31 -3.46 -19.40
CA MET A 1 3.93 -3.52 -18.87
C MET A 1 3.93 -2.91 -17.48
N SER A 2 3.43 -1.69 -17.38
CA SER A 2 3.15 -0.99 -16.11
C SER A 2 2.09 -1.79 -15.35
N HIS A 3 2.50 -2.50 -14.31
CA HIS A 3 1.57 -3.19 -13.41
C HIS A 3 1.14 -2.17 -12.36
N THR A 4 0.00 -1.52 -12.58
CA THR A 4 -0.63 -0.66 -11.57
C THR A 4 -1.41 -1.55 -10.61
N PHE A 5 -1.09 -1.53 -9.32
CA PHE A 5 -1.74 -2.42 -8.36
C PHE A 5 -3.05 -1.80 -7.86
N ARG A 6 -4.15 -2.24 -8.49
CA ARG A 6 -5.57 -2.04 -8.15
C ARG A 6 -5.89 -0.88 -7.20
N LEU A 7 -6.14 0.28 -7.80
CA LEU A 7 -7.03 1.34 -7.31
C LEU A 7 -7.59 2.08 -8.53
N GLU A 8 -8.05 1.33 -9.53
CA GLU A 8 -8.44 1.85 -10.86
C GLU A 8 -9.89 2.37 -10.90
N TYR A 9 -10.35 3.02 -9.83
CA TYR A 9 -11.61 3.74 -9.87
C TYR A 9 -11.31 5.24 -9.97
N PRO A 10 -11.69 5.92 -11.07
CA PRO A 10 -11.33 7.33 -11.28
C PRO A 10 -12.12 8.29 -10.38
N GLY A 11 -13.17 7.80 -9.70
CA GLY A 11 -14.03 8.59 -8.83
C GLY A 11 -13.67 8.44 -7.35
N VAL A 12 -14.11 9.40 -6.55
CA VAL A 12 -14.21 9.27 -5.09
C VAL A 12 -15.67 9.47 -4.69
N SER A 13 -16.12 8.77 -3.64
CA SER A 13 -17.50 8.92 -3.18
C SER A 13 -17.82 10.39 -2.84
N PRO A 14 -19.02 10.90 -3.14
CA PRO A 14 -19.42 12.28 -2.83
C PRO A 14 -19.21 12.64 -1.36
N GLU A 15 -19.44 11.70 -0.45
CA GLU A 15 -19.22 11.86 0.99
C GLU A 15 -17.74 12.09 1.32
N LEU A 16 -16.84 11.37 0.65
CA LEU A 16 -15.39 11.53 0.82
C LEU A 16 -14.90 12.87 0.26
N SER A 17 -15.45 13.30 -0.88
CA SER A 17 -15.17 14.63 -1.43
C SER A 17 -15.63 15.72 -0.47
N PHE A 18 -16.84 15.63 0.04
CA PHE A 18 -17.36 16.60 1.00
C PHE A 18 -16.51 16.66 2.28
N LEU A 19 -16.12 15.50 2.84
CA LEU A 19 -15.25 15.44 4.02
C LEU A 19 -13.87 16.07 3.78
N LYS A 20 -13.34 15.98 2.56
CA LYS A 20 -12.12 16.69 2.15
C LYS A 20 -12.34 18.20 2.18
N ASP A 21 -13.42 18.67 1.58
CA ASP A 21 -13.72 20.08 1.39
C ASP A 21 -13.91 20.81 2.74
N ILE A 22 -14.52 20.14 3.71
CA ILE A 22 -14.67 20.67 5.08
C ILE A 22 -13.43 20.43 5.97
N GLY A 23 -12.35 19.88 5.42
CA GLY A 23 -11.08 19.66 6.14
C GLY A 23 -11.10 18.51 7.15
N ARG A 24 -12.11 17.63 7.12
CA ARG A 24 -12.22 16.48 8.05
C ARG A 24 -11.49 15.24 7.57
N ALA A 25 -11.18 15.12 6.28
CA ALA A 25 -10.40 14.02 5.72
C ALA A 25 -9.22 14.55 4.90
N LYS A 26 -8.08 13.85 4.99
CA LYS A 26 -6.88 14.13 4.20
C LYS A 26 -6.59 12.94 3.30
N PHE A 27 -6.24 13.22 2.05
CA PHE A 27 -5.97 12.22 1.03
C PHE A 27 -4.50 12.28 0.66
N TYR A 28 -3.87 11.11 0.61
CA TYR A 28 -2.46 10.95 0.30
C TYR A 28 -2.28 9.90 -0.79
N THR A 29 -1.23 10.04 -1.57
CA THR A 29 -0.88 9.12 -2.63
C THR A 29 0.33 8.29 -2.22
N ILE A 30 0.30 7.02 -2.62
CA ILE A 30 1.38 6.05 -2.42
C ILE A 30 1.62 5.38 -3.76
N THR A 31 2.89 5.13 -4.07
CA THR A 31 3.28 4.43 -5.28
C THR A 31 3.19 2.91 -5.11
N ASP A 32 2.99 2.19 -6.20
CA ASP A 32 2.98 0.73 -6.21
C ASP A 32 4.24 0.11 -5.58
N GLU A 33 5.41 0.73 -5.82
CA GLU A 33 6.69 0.29 -5.26
C GLU A 33 6.68 0.38 -3.72
N GLU A 34 6.20 1.50 -3.17
CA GLU A 34 6.09 1.69 -1.73
C GLU A 34 5.09 0.71 -1.11
N ALA A 35 3.96 0.47 -1.79
CA ALA A 35 2.97 -0.52 -1.36
C ALA A 35 3.57 -1.94 -1.34
N LEU A 36 4.34 -2.33 -2.35
CA LEU A 36 5.01 -3.64 -2.39
C LEU A 36 6.07 -3.81 -1.29
N GLN A 37 6.81 -2.74 -0.98
CA GLN A 37 7.77 -2.75 0.12
C GLN A 37 7.05 -2.93 1.47
N ALA A 38 5.95 -2.20 1.70
CA ALA A 38 5.14 -2.35 2.89
C ALA A 38 4.50 -3.74 3.00
N TYR A 39 3.98 -4.29 1.90
CA TYR A 39 3.49 -5.67 1.84
C TYR A 39 4.56 -6.66 2.33
N THR A 40 5.77 -6.57 1.77
CA THR A 40 6.88 -7.47 2.12
C THR A 40 7.28 -7.36 3.60
N ARG A 41 7.23 -6.13 4.14
CA ARG A 41 7.56 -5.83 5.54
C ARG A 41 6.53 -6.31 6.53
N VAL A 42 5.26 -6.44 6.15
CA VAL A 42 4.22 -7.02 7.02
C VAL A 42 4.22 -8.54 6.91
N CYS A 43 4.44 -9.09 5.71
CA CYS A 43 4.48 -10.54 5.50
C CYS A 43 5.63 -11.23 6.25
N ARG A 44 6.83 -10.62 6.29
CA ARG A 44 8.04 -11.24 6.87
C ARG A 44 7.96 -11.46 8.40
N PRO A 45 7.66 -10.43 9.22
CA PRO A 45 7.63 -10.57 10.67
C PRO A 45 6.30 -11.12 11.19
N GLU A 46 5.16 -10.69 10.63
CA GLU A 46 3.83 -11.00 11.20
C GLU A 46 3.16 -12.20 10.54
N GLY A 47 3.63 -12.65 9.36
CA GLY A 47 2.97 -13.71 8.59
C GLY A 47 1.59 -13.30 8.03
N ILE A 48 1.27 -12.01 8.06
CA ILE A 48 0.02 -11.46 7.55
C ILE A 48 0.24 -11.07 6.09
N PHE A 49 -0.62 -11.58 5.20
CA PHE A 49 -0.63 -11.22 3.77
C PHE A 49 -1.73 -10.18 3.52
N PRO A 50 -1.44 -8.87 3.57
CA PRO A 50 -2.44 -7.84 3.33
C PRO A 50 -2.85 -7.83 1.85
N ALA A 51 -4.06 -7.42 1.53
CA ALA A 51 -4.38 -7.07 0.13
C ALA A 51 -3.48 -5.92 -0.34
N LEU A 52 -3.26 -5.79 -1.64
CA LEU A 52 -2.40 -4.74 -2.20
C LEU A 52 -3.00 -3.34 -1.97
N GLU A 53 -4.33 -3.22 -1.96
CA GLU A 53 -5.05 -2.02 -1.58
C GLU A 53 -4.75 -1.63 -0.11
N ALA A 54 -4.70 -2.61 0.80
CA ALA A 54 -4.34 -2.39 2.19
C ALA A 54 -2.84 -2.07 2.35
N ALA A 55 -1.98 -2.62 1.49
CA ALA A 55 -0.56 -2.33 1.48
C ALA A 55 -0.25 -0.86 1.16
N HIS A 56 -1.09 -0.18 0.37
CA HIS A 56 -0.99 1.26 0.17
C HIS A 56 -1.19 2.05 1.46
N ALA A 57 -2.19 1.69 2.27
CA ALA A 57 -2.41 2.32 3.57
C ALA A 57 -1.25 2.05 4.54
N LEU A 58 -0.72 0.83 4.55
CA LEU A 58 0.43 0.44 5.38
C LEU A 58 1.70 1.19 5.00
N ALA A 59 1.96 1.37 3.70
CA ALA A 59 3.09 2.19 3.23
C ALA A 59 2.96 3.65 3.67
N TYR A 60 1.74 4.19 3.68
CA TYR A 60 1.51 5.55 4.17
C TYR A 60 1.78 5.69 5.68
N LEU A 61 1.55 4.66 6.48
CA LEU A 61 1.84 4.70 7.92
C LEU A 61 3.31 4.96 8.21
N GLU A 62 4.23 4.43 7.41
CA GLU A 62 5.66 4.69 7.59
C GLU A 62 5.98 6.19 7.50
N LYS A 63 5.26 6.93 6.65
CA LYS A 63 5.38 8.39 6.53
C LYS A 63 4.63 9.12 7.64
N LEU A 64 3.42 8.66 7.95
CA LEU A 64 2.54 9.30 8.95
C LEU A 64 3.13 9.20 10.35
N CYS A 65 3.61 8.02 10.76
CA CYS A 65 4.11 7.77 12.11
C CYS A 65 5.31 8.66 12.48
N LEU A 66 6.12 9.11 11.51
CA LEU A 66 7.21 10.05 11.73
C LEU A 66 6.74 11.45 12.16
N THR A 67 5.48 11.78 11.87
CA THR A 67 4.86 13.07 12.18
C THR A 67 3.99 13.04 13.43
N LEU A 68 3.73 11.85 13.98
CA LEU A 68 2.89 11.65 15.15
C LEU A 68 3.72 11.66 16.43
N ALA A 69 3.12 12.13 17.52
CA ALA A 69 3.74 12.02 18.84
C ALA A 69 3.89 10.56 19.25
N ASN A 70 4.97 10.24 19.96
CA ASN A 70 5.21 8.89 20.46
C ASN A 70 4.03 8.42 21.35
N GLY A 71 3.60 7.17 21.17
CA GLY A 71 2.43 6.61 21.85
C GLY A 71 1.07 6.90 21.20
N THR A 72 1.03 7.61 20.06
CA THR A 72 -0.21 7.78 19.29
C THR A 72 -0.74 6.44 18.79
N LYS A 73 -2.02 6.16 19.02
CA LYS A 73 -2.70 4.96 18.52
C LYS A 73 -3.27 5.22 17.13
N VAL A 74 -2.92 4.36 16.18
CA VAL A 74 -3.42 4.45 14.79
C VAL A 74 -4.26 3.22 14.48
N VAL A 75 -5.42 3.43 13.86
CA VAL A 75 -6.30 2.36 13.39
C VAL A 75 -6.25 2.33 11.87
N VAL A 76 -6.08 1.14 11.32
CA VAL A 76 -5.91 0.91 9.88
C VAL A 76 -6.98 -0.06 9.42
N ASN A 77 -7.67 0.30 8.34
CA ASN A 77 -8.64 -0.60 7.74
C ASN A 77 -7.94 -1.57 6.77
N CYS A 78 -7.73 -2.81 7.21
CA CYS A 78 -7.16 -3.87 6.39
C CYS A 78 -8.27 -4.56 5.59
N ILE A 79 -8.62 -4.00 4.45
CA ILE A 79 -9.60 -4.62 3.55
C ILE A 79 -8.98 -5.81 2.82
N GLY A 80 -9.62 -6.97 2.91
CA GLY A 80 -9.25 -8.16 2.15
C GLY A 80 -8.01 -8.90 2.64
N ARG A 81 -7.88 -10.15 2.16
CA ARG A 81 -6.75 -11.05 2.45
C ARG A 81 -5.99 -11.30 1.15
N GLY A 82 -4.69 -11.05 1.16
CA GLY A 82 -3.83 -11.07 -0.03
C GLY A 82 -3.35 -12.46 -0.44
N ASP A 83 -4.01 -13.55 -0.03
CA ASP A 83 -3.54 -14.92 -0.34
C ASP A 83 -3.46 -15.15 -1.86
N LYS A 84 -4.34 -14.49 -2.64
CA LYS A 84 -4.33 -14.55 -4.11
C LYS A 84 -3.32 -13.61 -4.76
N ASP A 85 -2.90 -12.56 -4.05
CA ASP A 85 -1.97 -11.55 -4.57
C ASP A 85 -0.51 -11.94 -4.37
N ALA A 86 -0.23 -12.86 -3.43
CA ALA A 86 1.10 -13.34 -3.13
C ALA A 86 1.85 -13.80 -4.39
N ALA A 87 1.21 -14.62 -5.24
CA ALA A 87 1.82 -15.11 -6.49
C ALA A 87 2.23 -13.97 -7.44
N THR A 88 1.41 -12.92 -7.53
CA THR A 88 1.68 -11.74 -8.37
C THR A 88 2.85 -10.94 -7.81
N VAL A 89 2.90 -10.75 -6.48
CA VAL A 89 4.00 -10.05 -5.81
C VAL A 89 5.31 -10.80 -5.97
N PHE A 90 5.31 -12.13 -5.77
CA PHE A 90 6.50 -12.96 -5.94
C PHE A 90 7.03 -12.92 -7.38
N LYS A 91 6.13 -13.04 -8.37
CA LYS A 91 6.49 -12.94 -9.79
C LYS A 91 7.08 -11.56 -10.12
N TYR A 92 6.47 -10.48 -9.62
CA TYR A 92 6.98 -9.13 -9.82
C TYR A 92 8.39 -8.97 -9.24
N GLN A 93 8.65 -9.47 -8.03
CA GLN A 93 9.97 -9.38 -7.40
C GLN A 93 11.03 -10.21 -8.16
N GLN A 94 10.67 -11.40 -8.63
CA GLN A 94 11.56 -12.25 -9.45
C GLN A 94 11.91 -11.56 -10.78
N ASP A 95 10.92 -11.06 -11.51
CA ASP A 95 11.13 -10.31 -12.76
C ASP A 95 11.99 -9.06 -12.56
N LYS A 96 11.94 -8.44 -11.37
CA LYS A 96 12.77 -7.27 -11.03
C LYS A 96 14.22 -7.67 -10.77
N MET A 97 14.46 -8.77 -10.07
CA MET A 97 15.81 -9.31 -9.83
C MET A 97 16.48 -9.77 -11.13
N GLU A 98 15.75 -10.44 -12.03
CA GLU A 98 16.27 -10.89 -13.32
C GLU A 98 16.61 -9.73 -14.27
N ARG A 99 15.82 -8.64 -14.23
CA ARG A 99 16.11 -7.42 -15.00
C ARG A 99 17.31 -6.65 -14.44
N GLY A 100 17.50 -6.63 -13.12
CA GLY A 100 18.68 -6.05 -12.49
C GLY A 100 19.97 -6.80 -12.82
N HIS A 101 19.92 -8.13 -12.98
CA HIS A 101 21.09 -8.96 -13.31
C HIS A 101 21.55 -8.84 -14.77
N LYS A 102 20.71 -8.37 -15.70
CA LYS A 102 21.08 -8.16 -17.11
C LYS A 102 21.68 -6.78 -17.40
N GLN A 103 21.83 -5.94 -16.38
CA GLN A 103 22.35 -4.58 -16.49
C GLN A 103 23.69 -4.38 -15.77
N SER A 104 24.35 -5.45 -15.34
CA SER A 104 25.74 -5.47 -14.87
C SER A 104 26.62 -6.33 -15.78
#